data_AF-A0A1G1BNX2-F1
#
_entry.id   AF-A0A1G1BNX2-F1
#
_cell.length_a   1.000
_cell.length_b   1.000
_cell.length_c   1.000
_cell.angle_alpha   90.00
_cell.angle_beta   90.00
_cell.angle_gamma   90.00
#
_symmetry.space_group_name_H-M   'P 1'
#
loop_
_entity.id
_entity.type
_entity.pdbx_description
1 polymer ?
#
loop_
_entity_poly.entity_id
_entity_poly.type
_entity_poly.pdbx_seq_one_letter_code
_entity_poly.pdbx_strand_id
1 'polypeptide(L)'
;MRRHLSIALAACLTASLHVTGMAAPPEPVNVFPEGSFEQLEGNAAKGWKLLPGAELKAEGANHYMQFTNTDPKQSAWALATLKLDPDWGALRVSARIKVTTLKVGPEGWHNARCILNFRTADNKDAGYPQGPLLTADSDWVTQTVTVDIPKNATALHLQPGLWASTGVMGLDDVTITPVEKPALFPGPIVRFNPESGFVDGNFETLSADGKLPQGWGEWPMVAQFTEQAGNHWARITNPNPKAMPTIRTNLRLPPGCKSLRVSARLKATGLKCGPDAWQNARVVISPCSADGQPLPSLPGPALAQDSDWQTLETTVTPTPEMRYLVLWVGLWQATGVLEIDDVQVKPVE
;
A
#
# COMPACT_ATOMS: atom_id res chain seq x y z
N MET A 1 -76.87 20.55 22.52
CA MET A 1 -75.81 20.95 21.57
C MET A 1 -74.48 20.36 22.03
N ARG A 2 -74.12 19.18 21.51
CA ARG A 2 -72.82 18.51 21.78
C ARG A 2 -71.83 18.93 20.69
N ARG A 3 -70.70 19.51 21.09
CA ARG A 3 -69.58 19.80 20.18
C ARG A 3 -68.66 18.57 20.14
N HIS A 4 -68.48 18.01 18.95
CA HIS A 4 -67.49 16.98 18.68
C HIS A 4 -66.13 17.64 18.41
N LEU A 5 -65.11 17.23 19.16
CA LEU A 5 -63.71 17.60 18.97
C LEU A 5 -63.02 16.43 18.25
N SER A 6 -62.59 16.64 17.01
CA SER A 6 -61.83 15.64 16.25
C SER A 6 -60.34 15.77 16.56
N ILE A 7 -59.74 14.72 17.12
CA ILE A 7 -58.29 14.60 17.35
C ILE A 7 -57.69 13.92 16.12
N ALA A 8 -56.82 14.62 15.39
CA ALA A 8 -56.00 14.03 14.34
C ALA A 8 -54.73 13.42 14.97
N LEU A 9 -54.55 12.12 14.80
CA LEU A 9 -53.36 11.38 15.25
C LEU A 9 -52.29 11.45 14.15
N ALA A 10 -51.18 12.15 14.41
CA ALA A 10 -50.01 12.13 13.54
C ALA A 10 -49.15 10.91 13.86
N ALA A 11 -49.08 9.95 12.94
CA ALA A 11 -48.18 8.81 13.04
C ALA A 11 -46.76 9.23 12.64
N CYS A 12 -45.86 9.33 13.62
CA CYS A 12 -44.43 9.51 13.40
C CYS A 12 -43.83 8.14 13.01
N LEU A 13 -43.49 7.94 11.73
CA LEU A 13 -42.65 6.82 11.30
C LEU A 13 -41.21 7.11 11.73
N THR A 14 -40.69 6.39 12.73
CA THR A 14 -39.26 6.34 13.02
C THR A 14 -38.59 5.34 12.10
N ALA A 15 -37.84 5.83 11.10
CA ALA A 15 -36.95 5.00 10.31
C ALA A 15 -35.68 4.69 11.13
N SER A 16 -35.50 3.43 11.51
CA SER A 16 -34.25 2.95 12.12
C SER A 16 -33.20 2.79 11.03
N LEU A 17 -32.25 3.74 10.94
CA LEU A 17 -31.03 3.55 10.16
C LEU A 17 -30.24 2.39 10.77
N HIS A 18 -30.16 1.28 10.04
CA HIS A 18 -29.16 0.25 10.29
C HIS A 18 -27.84 0.77 9.72
N VAL A 19 -26.98 1.29 10.60
CA VAL A 19 -25.57 1.50 10.28
C VAL A 19 -24.95 0.10 10.20
N THR A 20 -24.85 -0.45 8.99
CA THR A 20 -23.94 -1.57 8.73
C THR A 20 -22.53 -1.06 8.97
N GLY A 21 -21.97 -1.38 10.14
CA GLY A 21 -20.57 -1.12 10.43
C GLY A 21 -19.71 -1.84 9.40
N MET A 22 -19.11 -1.08 8.49
CA MET A 22 -18.08 -1.64 7.62
C MET A 22 -16.86 -1.95 8.47
N ALA A 23 -16.36 -3.18 8.36
CA ALA A 23 -15.12 -3.59 8.99
C ALA A 23 -13.99 -2.64 8.57
N ALA A 24 -13.18 -2.20 9.54
CA ALA A 24 -11.92 -1.54 9.26
C ALA A 24 -11.11 -2.37 8.25
N PRO A 25 -10.31 -1.75 7.36
CA PRO A 25 -9.38 -2.50 6.53
C PRO A 25 -8.59 -3.46 7.43
N PRO A 26 -8.43 -4.74 7.03
CA PRO A 26 -7.80 -5.73 7.87
C PRO A 26 -6.45 -5.20 8.32
N GLU A 27 -6.19 -5.23 9.62
CA GLU A 27 -4.90 -4.79 10.13
C GLU A 27 -3.79 -5.56 9.42
N PRO A 28 -2.68 -4.90 9.06
CA PRO A 28 -1.55 -5.56 8.45
C PRO A 28 -1.13 -6.80 9.27
N VAL A 29 -1.23 -7.98 8.67
CA VAL A 29 -1.03 -9.26 9.36
C VAL A 29 0.47 -9.51 9.56
N ASN A 30 0.88 -9.88 10.77
CA ASN A 30 2.23 -10.37 11.03
C ASN A 30 2.47 -11.67 10.24
N VAL A 31 3.44 -11.64 9.31
CA VAL A 31 3.80 -12.79 8.46
C VAL A 31 4.95 -13.63 9.03
N PHE A 32 5.38 -13.32 10.26
CA PHE A 32 6.46 -14.02 10.95
C PHE A 32 6.04 -14.42 12.37
N PRO A 33 5.16 -15.42 12.50
CA PRO A 33 4.61 -15.82 13.81
C PRO A 33 5.65 -16.48 14.72
N GLU A 34 6.74 -17.03 14.17
CA GLU A 34 7.88 -17.58 14.91
C GLU A 34 8.68 -16.53 15.69
N GLY A 35 8.44 -15.25 15.45
CA GLY A 35 9.06 -14.14 16.17
C GLY A 35 8.57 -13.93 17.61
N SER A 36 7.48 -14.61 18.00
CA SER A 36 6.97 -14.64 19.37
C SER A 36 7.70 -15.65 20.27
N PHE A 37 8.51 -16.54 19.69
CA PHE A 37 9.24 -17.60 20.40
C PHE A 37 8.39 -18.66 21.15
N GLU A 38 7.06 -18.53 21.17
CA GLU A 38 6.16 -19.49 21.82
C GLU A 38 5.92 -20.79 21.03
N GLN A 39 6.29 -20.79 19.75
CA GLN A 39 6.24 -22.01 18.94
C GLN A 39 7.57 -22.75 19.06
N LEU A 40 7.53 -23.92 19.71
CA LEU A 40 8.72 -24.74 19.94
C LEU A 40 8.80 -25.93 18.98
N GLU A 41 10.02 -26.31 18.62
CA GLU A 41 10.36 -27.57 17.96
C GLU A 41 11.36 -28.31 18.87
N GLY A 42 10.83 -29.20 19.72
CA GLY A 42 11.58 -29.74 20.85
C GLY A 42 11.87 -28.65 21.89
N ASN A 43 13.15 -28.45 22.21
CA ASN A 43 13.60 -27.43 23.18
C ASN A 43 14.09 -26.14 22.50
N ALA A 44 13.84 -25.96 21.20
CA ALA A 44 14.27 -24.79 20.43
C ALA A 44 13.06 -24.01 19.91
N ALA A 45 13.24 -22.71 19.68
CA ALA A 45 12.23 -21.90 18.99
C ALA A 45 12.14 -22.35 17.53
N LYS A 46 10.93 -22.72 17.09
CA LYS A 46 10.66 -23.20 15.73
C LYS A 46 11.14 -22.17 14.70
N GLY A 47 11.82 -22.65 13.66
CA GLY A 47 12.31 -21.79 12.56
C GLY A 47 13.57 -20.97 12.88
N TRP A 48 14.12 -21.09 14.09
CA TRP A 48 15.33 -20.40 14.51
C TRP A 48 16.54 -21.33 14.57
N LYS A 49 17.64 -20.90 13.97
CA LYS A 49 18.97 -21.48 14.19
C LYS A 49 19.70 -20.64 15.22
N LEU A 50 20.02 -21.22 16.37
CA LEU A 50 20.83 -20.58 17.40
C LEU A 50 22.31 -20.79 17.10
N LEU A 51 23.10 -19.72 17.18
CA LEU A 51 24.56 -19.75 17.05
C LEU A 51 25.20 -19.54 18.43
N PRO A 52 26.53 -19.71 18.59
CA PRO A 52 27.17 -19.57 19.89
C PRO A 52 26.81 -18.27 20.60
N GLY A 53 26.48 -18.38 21.89
CA GLY A 53 26.04 -17.26 22.73
C GLY A 53 24.55 -16.92 22.65
N ALA A 54 23.77 -17.55 21.77
CA ALA A 54 22.31 -17.44 21.73
C ALA A 54 21.63 -18.61 22.45
N GLU A 55 20.65 -18.30 23.29
CA GLU A 55 19.87 -19.28 24.05
C GLU A 55 18.41 -18.88 24.10
N LEU A 56 17.51 -19.86 24.00
CA LEU A 56 16.10 -19.65 24.32
C LEU A 56 15.92 -19.70 25.85
N LYS A 57 15.29 -18.67 26.42
CA LYS A 57 14.94 -18.59 27.84
C LYS A 57 13.43 -18.71 28.01
N ALA A 58 13.01 -19.23 29.17
CA ALA A 58 11.62 -19.30 29.58
C ALA A 58 11.43 -18.53 30.89
N GLU A 59 10.39 -17.71 30.96
CA GLU A 59 9.95 -16.99 32.15
C GLU A 59 8.45 -17.24 32.35
N GLY A 60 8.11 -18.19 33.22
CA GLY A 60 6.74 -18.67 33.35
C GLY A 60 6.26 -19.35 32.07
N ALA A 61 5.25 -18.76 31.43
CA ALA A 61 4.71 -19.25 30.15
C ALA A 61 5.32 -18.55 28.93
N ASN A 62 6.15 -17.53 29.12
CA ASN A 62 6.74 -16.71 28.05
C ASN A 62 8.13 -17.25 27.68
N HIS A 63 8.49 -17.17 26.40
CA HIS A 63 9.81 -17.48 25.87
C HIS A 63 10.44 -16.26 25.21
N TYR A 64 11.74 -16.09 25.37
CA TYR A 64 12.48 -15.02 24.71
C TYR A 64 13.90 -15.48 24.35
N MET A 65 14.50 -14.84 23.35
CA MET A 65 15.89 -15.14 22.99
C MET A 65 16.85 -14.30 23.82
N GLN A 66 17.85 -14.93 24.44
CA GLN A 66 18.95 -14.25 25.11
C GLN A 66 20.24 -14.43 24.33
N PHE A 67 20.98 -13.34 24.14
CA PHE A 67 22.32 -13.33 23.58
C PHE A 67 23.31 -12.86 24.64
N THR A 68 24.35 -13.62 24.88
CA THR A 68 25.43 -13.27 25.82
C THR A 68 26.75 -13.26 25.10
N ASN A 69 27.45 -12.13 25.12
CA ASN A 69 28.80 -12.03 24.58
C ASN A 69 29.71 -11.26 25.54
N THR A 70 30.85 -11.84 25.88
CA THR A 70 31.87 -11.21 26.74
C THR A 70 33.16 -10.91 26.01
N ASP A 71 33.28 -11.33 24.73
CA ASP A 71 34.46 -11.10 23.90
C ASP A 71 34.10 -10.16 22.73
N PRO A 72 34.66 -8.93 22.68
CA PRO A 72 34.36 -7.97 21.61
C PRO A 72 34.85 -8.43 20.22
N LYS A 73 35.62 -9.52 20.13
CA LYS A 73 36.04 -10.12 18.86
C LYS A 73 35.06 -11.17 18.33
N GLN A 74 34.06 -11.53 19.12
CA GLN A 74 33.03 -12.52 18.77
C GLN A 74 31.67 -11.86 18.59
N SER A 75 30.70 -12.64 18.12
CA SER A 75 29.30 -12.23 18.03
C SER A 75 28.42 -13.32 18.58
N ALA A 76 27.36 -12.95 19.30
CA ALA A 76 26.33 -13.86 19.77
C ALA A 76 25.03 -13.55 19.03
N TRP A 77 24.52 -14.48 18.23
CA TRP A 77 23.41 -14.21 17.32
C TRP A 77 22.59 -15.46 16.99
N ALA A 78 21.43 -15.25 16.39
CA ALA A 78 20.58 -16.32 15.86
C ALA A 78 20.17 -15.98 14.43
N LEU A 79 19.68 -16.96 13.68
CA LEU A 79 19.20 -16.80 12.31
C LEU A 79 17.79 -17.34 12.18
N ALA A 80 16.91 -16.54 11.59
CA ALA A 80 15.67 -17.02 10.98
C ALA A 80 15.58 -16.53 9.53
N THR A 81 14.88 -17.30 8.69
CA THR A 81 14.67 -16.97 7.29
C THR A 81 13.19 -16.80 7.01
N LEU A 82 12.80 -15.62 6.55
CA LEU A 82 11.48 -15.35 6.01
C LEU A 82 11.55 -15.39 4.47
N LYS A 83 10.75 -16.26 3.85
CA LYS A 83 10.53 -16.19 2.40
C LYS A 83 9.69 -14.94 2.10
N LEU A 84 10.13 -14.15 1.13
CA LEU A 84 9.41 -12.95 0.72
C LEU A 84 8.38 -13.31 -0.33
N ASP A 85 7.19 -12.74 -0.19
CA ASP A 85 6.24 -12.69 -1.27
C ASP A 85 6.71 -11.65 -2.30
N PRO A 86 6.76 -11.98 -3.60
CA PRO A 86 7.12 -11.02 -4.65
C PRO A 86 6.20 -9.80 -4.72
N ASP A 87 5.03 -9.86 -4.07
CA ASP A 87 4.05 -8.78 -4.04
C ASP A 87 4.32 -7.73 -2.95
N TRP A 88 5.28 -8.00 -2.05
CA TRP A 88 5.65 -7.07 -0.99
C TRP A 88 6.66 -6.05 -1.51
N GLY A 89 6.41 -4.76 -1.28
CA GLY A 89 7.34 -3.68 -1.60
C GLY A 89 8.15 -3.16 -0.41
N ALA A 90 7.61 -3.34 0.80
CA ALA A 90 8.23 -2.89 2.04
C ALA A 90 7.76 -3.74 3.23
N LEU A 91 8.57 -3.77 4.27
CA LEU A 91 8.28 -4.44 5.54
C LEU A 91 8.36 -3.43 6.68
N ARG A 92 7.37 -3.46 7.57
CA ARG A 92 7.52 -2.94 8.93
C ARG A 92 8.05 -4.07 9.80
N VAL A 93 9.23 -3.86 10.38
CA VAL A 93 9.88 -4.82 11.27
C VAL A 93 9.92 -4.21 12.66
N SER A 94 9.40 -4.93 13.65
CA SER A 94 9.43 -4.53 15.04
C SER A 94 10.02 -5.64 15.91
N ALA A 95 10.72 -5.26 16.96
CA ALA A 95 11.26 -6.18 17.94
C ALA A 95 11.27 -5.52 19.32
N ARG A 96 10.95 -6.29 20.36
CA ARG A 96 11.12 -5.88 21.74
C ARG A 96 12.53 -6.30 22.19
N ILE A 97 13.33 -5.33 22.60
CA ILE A 97 14.75 -5.54 22.89
C ILE A 97 15.05 -5.01 24.28
N LYS A 98 15.80 -5.79 25.05
CA LYS A 98 16.42 -5.38 26.32
C LYS A 98 17.91 -5.57 26.18
N VAL A 99 18.72 -4.69 26.74
CA VAL A 99 20.17 -4.89 26.78
C VAL A 99 20.77 -4.33 28.05
N THR A 100 21.71 -5.08 28.63
CA THR A 100 22.44 -4.68 29.84
C THR A 100 23.94 -4.88 29.66
N THR A 101 24.74 -4.02 30.28
CA THR A 101 26.21 -4.02 30.22
C THR A 101 26.76 -3.92 28.80
N LEU A 102 26.01 -3.27 27.90
CA LEU A 102 26.36 -3.12 26.50
C LEU A 102 27.64 -2.31 26.36
N LYS A 103 28.60 -2.87 25.62
CA LYS A 103 29.74 -2.13 25.09
C LYS A 103 29.73 -2.29 23.58
N VAL A 104 29.38 -1.21 22.89
CA VAL A 104 29.38 -1.16 21.42
C VAL A 104 30.81 -1.29 20.90
N GLY A 105 30.95 -1.92 19.74
CA GLY A 105 32.23 -2.07 19.05
C GLY A 105 32.61 -0.84 18.22
N PRO A 106 33.71 -0.92 17.46
CA PRO A 106 34.27 0.23 16.75
C PRO A 106 33.44 0.73 15.55
N GLU A 107 32.61 -0.13 14.94
CA GLU A 107 31.83 0.23 13.76
C GLU A 107 30.38 0.53 14.13
N GLY A 108 29.71 1.39 13.37
CA GLY A 108 28.32 1.80 13.64
C GLY A 108 27.28 0.67 13.63
N TRP A 109 27.65 -0.52 13.13
CA TRP A 109 26.82 -1.71 13.18
C TRP A 109 27.21 -2.71 14.29
N HIS A 110 28.28 -2.44 15.04
CA HIS A 110 28.73 -3.26 16.16
C HIS A 110 27.95 -2.92 17.44
N ASN A 111 26.69 -3.34 17.50
CA ASN A 111 25.80 -3.10 18.64
C ASN A 111 24.79 -4.24 18.80
N ALA A 112 23.89 -4.10 19.78
CA ALA A 112 22.73 -4.96 19.95
C ALA A 112 21.69 -4.63 18.88
N ARG A 113 21.47 -5.53 17.91
CA ARG A 113 20.55 -5.27 16.80
C ARG A 113 19.99 -6.52 16.16
N CYS A 114 18.90 -6.33 15.44
CA CYS A 114 18.43 -7.23 14.41
C CYS A 114 19.03 -6.81 13.07
N ILE A 115 20.01 -7.56 12.56
CA ILE A 115 20.45 -7.37 11.16
C ILE A 115 19.35 -7.90 10.24
N LEU A 116 18.98 -7.07 9.27
CA LEU A 116 18.07 -7.41 8.19
C LEU A 116 18.91 -7.61 6.94
N ASN A 117 19.15 -8.87 6.56
CA ASN A 117 19.89 -9.20 5.34
C ASN A 117 18.93 -9.74 4.28
N PHE A 118 18.65 -8.93 3.27
CA PHE A 118 17.87 -9.35 2.11
C PHE A 118 18.72 -10.22 1.18
N ARG A 119 18.15 -11.34 0.72
CA ARG A 119 18.86 -12.34 -0.07
C ARG A 119 18.21 -12.56 -1.43
N THR A 120 19.03 -12.67 -2.46
CA THR A 120 18.60 -13.09 -3.81
C THR A 120 18.27 -14.58 -3.88
N ALA A 121 17.68 -15.02 -4.99
CA ALA A 121 17.35 -16.43 -5.22
C ALA A 121 18.58 -17.36 -5.22
N ASP A 122 19.74 -16.87 -5.65
CA ASP A 122 21.03 -17.58 -5.59
C ASP A 122 21.74 -17.39 -4.24
N ASN A 123 21.03 -16.90 -3.22
CA ASN A 123 21.52 -16.69 -1.86
C ASN A 123 22.76 -15.79 -1.83
N LYS A 124 22.72 -14.66 -2.56
CA LYS A 124 23.66 -13.54 -2.42
C LYS A 124 23.00 -12.40 -1.66
N ASP A 125 23.81 -11.47 -1.16
CA ASP A 125 23.30 -10.26 -0.52
C ASP A 125 22.62 -9.35 -1.54
N ALA A 126 21.38 -8.94 -1.23
CA ALA A 126 20.59 -7.96 -1.97
C ALA A 126 20.50 -6.62 -1.23
N GLY A 127 20.74 -6.58 0.09
CA GLY A 127 20.76 -5.34 0.86
C GLY A 127 20.77 -5.55 2.37
N TYR A 128 21.28 -4.53 3.08
CA TYR A 128 21.40 -4.49 4.54
C TYR A 128 20.82 -3.18 5.11
N PRO A 129 19.49 -2.98 5.06
CA PRO A 129 18.90 -1.81 5.69
C PRO A 129 19.08 -1.86 7.21
N GLN A 130 18.93 -0.70 7.85
CA GLN A 130 18.97 -0.61 9.30
C GLN A 130 17.75 -1.32 9.92
N GLY A 131 18.00 -2.31 10.76
CA GLY A 131 16.99 -2.96 11.58
C GLY A 131 16.79 -2.32 12.95
N PRO A 132 15.86 -2.86 13.75
CA PRO A 132 15.74 -2.54 15.18
C PRO A 132 17.09 -2.70 15.91
N LEU A 133 17.48 -1.71 16.71
CA LEU A 133 18.78 -1.69 17.39
C LEU A 133 18.72 -0.91 18.70
N LEU A 134 19.69 -1.17 19.58
CA LEU A 134 20.01 -0.35 20.76
C LEU A 134 21.52 -0.09 20.81
N THR A 135 21.91 1.14 21.15
CA THR A 135 23.31 1.56 21.30
C THR A 135 23.70 1.85 22.76
N ALA A 136 22.76 1.70 23.69
CA ALA A 136 22.96 1.86 25.12
C ALA A 136 22.10 0.84 25.88
N ASP A 137 22.41 0.65 27.16
CA ASP A 137 21.59 -0.16 28.06
C ASP A 137 20.15 0.35 28.11
N SER A 138 19.22 -0.59 28.11
CA SER A 138 17.79 -0.33 28.20
C SER A 138 17.11 -1.54 28.82
N ASP A 139 16.07 -1.29 29.61
CA ASP A 139 15.08 -2.34 29.84
C ASP A 139 14.30 -2.63 28.54
N TRP A 140 13.39 -3.60 28.57
CA TRP A 140 12.57 -3.96 27.42
C TRP A 140 11.90 -2.76 26.75
N VAL A 141 12.28 -2.49 25.50
CA VAL A 141 11.73 -1.44 24.66
C VAL A 141 11.45 -1.97 23.26
N THR A 142 10.34 -1.53 22.66
CA THR A 142 10.00 -1.88 21.28
C THR A 142 10.67 -0.93 20.31
N GLN A 143 11.42 -1.48 19.37
CA GLN A 143 12.06 -0.77 18.28
C GLN A 143 11.41 -1.17 16.96
N THR A 144 10.99 -0.20 16.17
CA THR A 144 10.29 -0.42 14.89
C THR A 144 10.95 0.34 13.77
N VAL A 145 11.13 -0.33 12.63
CA VAL A 145 11.63 0.27 11.38
C VAL A 145 10.69 -0.09 10.23
N THR A 146 10.68 0.72 9.18
CA THR A 146 10.09 0.36 7.89
C THR A 146 11.21 0.34 6.86
N VAL A 147 11.33 -0.76 6.14
CA VAL A 147 12.42 -1.00 5.18
C VAL A 147 11.88 -1.44 3.83
N ASP A 148 12.60 -1.05 2.79
CA ASP A 148 12.28 -1.39 1.42
C ASP A 148 12.78 -2.80 1.12
N ILE A 149 12.00 -3.56 0.35
CA ILE A 149 12.45 -4.84 -0.17
C ILE A 149 13.20 -4.56 -1.49
N PRO A 150 14.49 -4.93 -1.61
CA PRO A 150 15.21 -4.83 -2.88
C PRO A 150 14.51 -5.65 -3.97
N LYS A 151 14.46 -5.13 -5.21
CA LYS A 151 13.70 -5.76 -6.33
C LYS A 151 14.06 -7.22 -6.62
N ASN A 152 15.31 -7.61 -6.38
CA ASN A 152 15.82 -8.96 -6.60
C ASN A 152 15.84 -9.84 -5.34
N ALA A 153 15.32 -9.35 -4.21
CA ALA A 153 15.27 -10.10 -2.96
C ALA A 153 14.11 -11.12 -2.98
N THR A 154 14.40 -12.32 -2.50
CA THR A 154 13.44 -13.44 -2.40
C THR A 154 13.31 -13.99 -0.98
N ALA A 155 14.24 -13.61 -0.10
CA ALA A 155 14.22 -13.95 1.31
C ALA A 155 14.78 -12.81 2.15
N LEU A 156 14.36 -12.75 3.41
CA LEU A 156 14.96 -11.95 4.47
C LEU A 156 15.60 -12.89 5.48
N HIS A 157 16.91 -12.78 5.67
CA HIS A 157 17.62 -13.36 6.80
C HIS A 157 17.58 -12.38 7.95
N LEU A 158 16.80 -12.71 8.98
CA LEU A 158 16.72 -11.98 10.23
C LEU A 158 17.79 -12.50 11.18
N GLN A 159 18.73 -11.63 11.57
CA GLN A 159 19.88 -12.00 12.39
C GLN A 159 20.01 -11.10 13.64
N PRO A 160 19.22 -11.34 14.69
CA PRO A 160 19.38 -10.67 15.96
C PRO A 160 20.64 -11.11 16.67
N GLY A 161 21.27 -10.17 17.38
CA GLY A 161 22.38 -10.49 18.26
C GLY A 161 23.21 -9.30 18.70
N LEU A 162 24.28 -9.63 19.40
CA LEU A 162 25.40 -8.75 19.73
C LEU A 162 26.49 -8.95 18.68
N TRP A 163 26.69 -7.95 17.82
CA TRP A 163 27.66 -7.98 16.73
C TRP A 163 28.94 -7.26 17.14
N ALA A 164 30.07 -7.98 17.26
CA ALA A 164 31.36 -7.44 17.72
C ALA A 164 31.25 -6.47 18.91
N SER A 165 30.33 -6.79 19.83
CA SER A 165 29.94 -6.00 21.00
C SER A 165 29.66 -6.95 22.16
N THR A 166 29.85 -6.47 23.39
CA THR A 166 29.66 -7.29 24.60
C THR A 166 28.42 -6.86 25.36
N GLY A 167 27.82 -7.78 26.12
CA GLY A 167 26.70 -7.52 27.00
C GLY A 167 25.77 -8.73 27.08
N VAL A 168 24.57 -8.48 27.59
CA VAL A 168 23.46 -9.44 27.59
C VAL A 168 22.26 -8.76 26.93
N MET A 169 21.80 -9.30 25.81
CA MET A 169 20.64 -8.82 25.05
C MET A 169 19.50 -9.82 25.18
N GLY A 170 18.31 -9.34 25.53
CA GLY A 170 17.05 -10.06 25.38
C GLY A 170 16.32 -9.59 24.13
N LEU A 171 15.66 -10.51 23.44
CA LEU A 171 14.81 -10.25 22.27
C LEU A 171 13.50 -11.01 22.42
N ASP A 172 12.39 -10.30 22.24
CA ASP A 172 11.05 -10.85 22.26
C ASP A 172 10.15 -10.14 21.22
N ASP A 173 8.95 -10.67 20.98
CA ASP A 173 7.88 -10.03 20.20
C ASP A 173 8.32 -9.51 18.82
N VAL A 174 9.08 -10.31 18.08
CA VAL A 174 9.49 -9.94 16.72
C VAL A 174 8.28 -10.05 15.79
N THR A 175 7.96 -8.94 15.13
CA THR A 175 6.90 -8.90 14.11
C THR A 175 7.45 -8.39 12.80
N ILE A 176 7.04 -9.04 11.71
CA ILE A 176 7.34 -8.61 10.35
C ILE A 176 6.02 -8.50 9.64
N THR A 177 5.73 -7.31 9.14
CA THR A 177 4.43 -7.00 8.56
C THR A 177 4.63 -6.35 7.20
N PRO A 178 4.11 -6.93 6.11
CA PRO A 178 4.15 -6.28 4.82
C PRO A 178 3.36 -4.98 4.89
N VAL A 179 3.96 -3.90 4.43
CA VAL A 179 3.29 -2.60 4.35
C VAL A 179 3.25 -2.15 2.91
N GLU A 180 2.10 -1.63 2.50
CA GLU A 180 2.02 -0.89 1.25
C GLU A 180 2.82 0.40 1.44
N LYS A 181 3.77 0.65 0.54
CA LYS A 181 4.25 2.01 0.39
C LYS A 181 3.11 2.83 -0.19
N PRO A 182 2.87 4.05 0.31
CA PRO A 182 2.05 4.99 -0.42
C PRO A 182 2.59 5.06 -1.84
N ALA A 183 1.72 4.87 -2.84
CA ALA A 183 2.11 5.19 -4.21
C ALA A 183 2.67 6.61 -4.22
N LEU A 184 3.64 6.91 -5.11
CA LEU A 184 4.19 8.26 -5.29
C LEU A 184 3.10 9.33 -5.52
N PHE A 185 1.87 8.90 -5.80
CA PHE A 185 0.70 9.74 -5.98
C PHE A 185 -0.24 9.62 -4.78
N PRO A 186 -0.36 10.66 -3.94
CA PRO A 186 -1.26 10.63 -2.78
C PRO A 186 -2.71 10.40 -3.23
N GLY A 187 -3.44 9.53 -2.55
CA GLY A 187 -4.83 9.19 -2.90
C GLY A 187 -5.18 7.77 -2.46
N PRO A 188 -6.47 7.41 -2.41
CA PRO A 188 -6.87 6.06 -2.03
C PRO A 188 -6.32 5.05 -3.04
N ILE A 189 -5.66 4.01 -2.53
CA ILE A 189 -5.32 2.83 -3.33
C ILE A 189 -6.57 1.97 -3.42
N VAL A 190 -7.16 1.90 -4.60
CA VAL A 190 -8.31 1.04 -4.88
C VAL A 190 -7.79 -0.35 -5.24
N ARG A 191 -8.29 -1.36 -4.54
CA ARG A 191 -7.99 -2.76 -4.86
C ARG A 191 -8.83 -3.15 -6.07
N PHE A 192 -8.15 -3.54 -7.15
CA PHE A 192 -8.80 -4.10 -8.31
C PHE A 192 -9.47 -5.43 -7.94
N ASN A 193 -10.75 -5.60 -8.29
CA ASN A 193 -11.44 -6.88 -8.15
C ASN A 193 -11.20 -7.73 -9.41
N PRO A 194 -10.65 -8.96 -9.31
CA PRO A 194 -10.43 -9.83 -10.47
C PRO A 194 -11.69 -10.22 -11.24
N GLU A 195 -12.87 -10.24 -10.60
CA GLU A 195 -14.14 -10.63 -11.24
C GLU A 195 -14.87 -9.43 -11.87
N SER A 196 -14.90 -8.30 -11.17
CA SER A 196 -15.68 -7.11 -11.57
C SER A 196 -14.85 -5.94 -12.09
N GLY A 197 -13.53 -5.97 -11.90
CA GLY A 197 -12.62 -4.90 -12.28
C GLY A 197 -12.65 -3.71 -11.32
N PHE A 198 -12.34 -2.52 -11.85
CA PHE A 198 -12.56 -1.24 -11.19
C PHE A 198 -13.97 -0.73 -11.53
N VAL A 199 -14.83 -0.62 -10.52
CA VAL A 199 -16.24 -0.25 -10.66
C VAL A 199 -16.57 1.16 -10.18
N ASP A 200 -15.74 1.75 -9.32
CA ASP A 200 -15.99 3.09 -8.74
C ASP A 200 -15.75 4.25 -9.74
N GLY A 201 -15.38 3.92 -10.99
CA GLY A 201 -15.26 4.90 -12.07
C GLY A 201 -16.56 5.23 -12.77
N ASN A 202 -17.69 4.67 -12.35
CA ASN A 202 -19.05 5.11 -12.73
C ASN A 202 -19.54 6.31 -11.91
N PHE A 203 -18.78 6.75 -10.89
CA PHE A 203 -19.09 7.91 -10.05
C PHE A 203 -20.39 7.84 -9.24
N GLU A 204 -21.07 6.69 -9.17
CA GLU A 204 -22.38 6.54 -8.49
C GLU A 204 -22.29 6.34 -6.98
N THR A 205 -21.08 6.02 -6.48
CA THR A 205 -20.84 5.80 -5.04
C THR A 205 -19.91 6.88 -4.51
N LEU A 206 -20.27 7.48 -3.37
CA LEU A 206 -19.46 8.49 -2.71
C LEU A 206 -18.45 7.87 -1.73
N SER A 207 -17.35 8.58 -1.50
CA SER A 207 -16.37 8.30 -0.45
C SER A 207 -17.01 8.37 0.93
N ALA A 208 -16.34 7.80 1.94
CA ALA A 208 -16.86 7.74 3.31
C ALA A 208 -17.16 9.12 3.94
N ASP A 209 -16.47 10.18 3.51
CA ASP A 209 -16.74 11.55 3.93
C ASP A 209 -17.85 12.24 3.11
N GLY A 210 -18.39 11.55 2.10
CA GLY A 210 -19.50 12.00 1.25
C GLY A 210 -19.16 13.14 0.29
N LYS A 211 -17.88 13.50 0.13
CA LYS A 211 -17.49 14.71 -0.62
C LYS A 211 -17.07 14.43 -2.06
N LEU A 212 -16.51 13.26 -2.32
CA LEU A 212 -15.99 12.88 -3.62
C LEU A 212 -16.53 11.50 -4.01
N PRO A 213 -16.47 11.12 -5.28
CA PRO A 213 -16.71 9.74 -5.69
C PRO A 213 -15.70 8.79 -5.03
N GLN A 214 -16.18 7.62 -4.61
CA GLN A 214 -15.37 6.57 -4.01
C GLN A 214 -14.20 6.19 -4.93
N GLY A 215 -13.02 5.95 -4.36
CA GLY A 215 -11.87 5.47 -5.13
C GLY A 215 -11.16 6.55 -5.98
N TRP A 216 -11.60 7.82 -5.91
CA TRP A 216 -10.93 8.93 -6.55
C TRP A 216 -10.11 9.75 -5.54
N GLY A 217 -8.97 10.28 -6.00
CA GLY A 217 -8.15 11.22 -5.23
C GLY A 217 -8.78 12.61 -5.16
N GLU A 218 -8.03 13.59 -4.65
CA GLU A 218 -8.47 14.99 -4.63
C GLU A 218 -8.69 15.54 -6.04
N TRP A 219 -9.78 16.30 -6.21
CA TRP A 219 -10.14 16.93 -7.48
C TRP A 219 -9.66 18.37 -7.52
N PRO A 220 -9.10 18.86 -8.65
CA PRO A 220 -8.78 20.26 -8.80
C PRO A 220 -10.06 21.10 -8.77
N MET A 221 -9.97 22.38 -8.39
CA MET A 221 -11.14 23.28 -8.32
C MET A 221 -11.94 23.41 -9.63
N VAL A 222 -11.30 23.09 -10.76
CA VAL A 222 -11.92 23.13 -12.09
C VAL A 222 -12.61 21.82 -12.50
N ALA A 223 -12.55 20.81 -11.63
CA ALA A 223 -13.29 19.57 -11.75
C ALA A 223 -14.54 19.62 -10.84
N GLN A 224 -15.66 19.12 -11.34
CA GLN A 224 -16.95 19.17 -10.69
C GLN A 224 -17.60 17.79 -10.74
N PHE A 225 -18.04 17.31 -9.59
CA PHE A 225 -18.92 16.16 -9.50
C PHE A 225 -20.33 16.60 -9.88
N THR A 226 -20.86 16.06 -10.97
CA THR A 226 -22.10 16.50 -11.61
C THR A 226 -23.15 15.41 -11.50
N GLU A 227 -24.42 15.79 -11.28
CA GLU A 227 -25.57 14.89 -11.24
C GLU A 227 -26.66 15.40 -12.20
N GLN A 228 -27.27 14.50 -12.96
CA GLN A 228 -28.52 14.78 -13.68
C GLN A 228 -29.37 13.52 -13.75
N ALA A 229 -30.64 13.64 -13.34
CA ALA A 229 -31.61 12.56 -13.37
C ALA A 229 -31.11 11.27 -12.68
N GLY A 230 -30.33 11.41 -11.61
CA GLY A 230 -29.78 10.30 -10.82
C GLY A 230 -28.55 9.62 -11.43
N ASN A 231 -28.00 10.11 -12.55
CA ASN A 231 -26.70 9.68 -13.07
C ASN A 231 -25.62 10.70 -12.69
N HIS A 232 -24.45 10.22 -12.33
CA HIS A 232 -23.33 11.04 -11.88
C HIS A 232 -22.14 10.96 -12.84
N TRP A 233 -21.39 12.04 -12.99
CA TRP A 233 -20.17 12.03 -13.80
C TRP A 233 -19.20 13.13 -13.37
N ALA A 234 -17.95 13.04 -13.86
CA ALA A 234 -16.95 14.07 -13.68
C ALA A 234 -16.98 15.09 -14.82
N ARG A 235 -16.99 16.38 -14.49
CA ARG A 235 -16.84 17.47 -15.46
C ARG A 235 -15.60 18.29 -15.16
N ILE A 236 -14.70 18.43 -16.13
CA ILE A 236 -13.45 19.19 -16.03
C ILE A 236 -13.47 20.33 -17.05
N THR A 237 -13.32 21.56 -16.60
CA THR A 237 -13.24 22.74 -17.49
C THR A 237 -11.83 23.31 -17.48
N ASN A 238 -11.20 23.47 -18.64
CA ASN A 238 -9.89 24.09 -18.74
C ASN A 238 -9.92 25.33 -19.67
N PRO A 239 -9.81 26.55 -19.12
CA PRO A 239 -9.66 27.75 -19.93
C PRO A 239 -8.19 28.04 -20.33
N ASN A 240 -7.21 27.36 -19.73
CA ASN A 240 -5.79 27.64 -19.91
C ASN A 240 -5.09 26.53 -20.73
N PRO A 241 -4.60 26.82 -21.96
CA PRO A 241 -3.97 25.82 -22.82
C PRO A 241 -2.66 25.26 -22.27
N LYS A 242 -2.07 25.87 -21.23
CA LYS A 242 -0.86 25.35 -20.57
C LYS A 242 -1.15 24.53 -19.31
N ALA A 243 -2.39 24.57 -18.81
CA ALA A 243 -2.78 23.82 -17.63
C ALA A 243 -3.13 22.37 -17.99
N MET A 244 -3.06 21.49 -16.98
CA MET A 244 -3.31 20.06 -17.12
C MET A 244 -4.25 19.57 -16.00
N PRO A 245 -5.48 20.12 -15.88
CA PRO A 245 -6.37 19.71 -14.82
C PRO A 245 -6.78 18.25 -15.02
N THR A 246 -6.53 17.46 -14.00
CA THR A 246 -6.77 16.01 -14.01
C THR A 246 -7.37 15.59 -12.68
N ILE A 247 -8.27 14.61 -12.74
CA ILE A 247 -8.66 13.78 -11.60
C ILE A 247 -7.90 12.46 -11.69
N ARG A 248 -7.72 11.77 -10.57
CA ARG A 248 -6.93 10.53 -10.52
C ARG A 248 -7.56 9.43 -9.70
N THR A 249 -7.27 8.19 -10.07
CA THR A 249 -7.45 7.01 -9.23
C THR A 249 -6.19 6.12 -9.30
N ASN A 250 -5.89 5.43 -8.20
CA ASN A 250 -4.75 4.54 -8.07
C ASN A 250 -5.26 3.11 -7.94
N LEU A 251 -4.99 2.25 -8.92
CA LEU A 251 -5.44 0.86 -8.93
C LEU A 251 -4.29 -0.08 -8.60
N ARG A 252 -4.42 -0.90 -7.56
CA ARG A 252 -3.48 -2.01 -7.30
C ARG A 252 -3.85 -3.18 -8.20
N LEU A 253 -2.91 -3.61 -9.03
CA LEU A 253 -3.11 -4.75 -9.93
C LEU A 253 -3.12 -6.08 -9.17
N PRO A 254 -3.97 -7.04 -9.55
CA PRO A 254 -3.91 -8.39 -9.02
C PRO A 254 -2.69 -9.12 -9.59
N PRO A 255 -2.11 -10.08 -8.85
CA PRO A 255 -0.98 -10.87 -9.34
C PRO A 255 -1.35 -11.67 -10.59
N GLY A 256 -0.40 -11.81 -11.53
CA GLY A 256 -0.58 -12.65 -12.70
C GLY A 256 -1.60 -12.13 -13.73
N CYS A 257 -2.04 -10.87 -13.62
CA CYS A 257 -2.92 -10.25 -14.58
C CYS A 257 -2.26 -10.21 -15.97
N LYS A 258 -2.85 -10.90 -16.96
CA LYS A 258 -2.27 -11.04 -18.30
C LYS A 258 -2.65 -9.90 -19.24
N SER A 259 -3.90 -9.44 -19.15
CA SER A 259 -4.42 -8.41 -20.03
C SER A 259 -5.55 -7.66 -19.33
N LEU A 260 -5.56 -6.34 -19.52
CA LEU A 260 -6.53 -5.42 -18.95
C LEU A 260 -7.11 -4.56 -20.06
N ARG A 261 -8.43 -4.49 -20.12
CA ARG A 261 -9.12 -3.46 -20.89
C ARG A 261 -9.34 -2.24 -20.00
N VAL A 262 -8.86 -1.09 -20.46
CA VAL A 262 -9.13 0.22 -19.85
C VAL A 262 -10.08 0.97 -20.76
N SER A 263 -11.26 1.34 -20.27
CA SER A 263 -12.26 2.08 -21.02
C SER A 263 -12.75 3.30 -20.24
N ALA A 264 -13.24 4.30 -20.95
CA ALA A 264 -13.96 5.43 -20.38
C ALA A 264 -15.01 5.94 -21.38
N ARG A 265 -16.13 6.43 -20.85
CA ARG A 265 -17.10 7.19 -21.63
C ARG A 265 -16.70 8.66 -21.57
N LEU A 266 -16.44 9.26 -22.73
CA LEU A 266 -15.91 10.61 -22.84
C LEU A 266 -16.83 11.47 -23.72
N LYS A 267 -16.99 12.73 -23.33
CA LYS A 267 -17.63 13.79 -24.11
C LYS A 267 -16.79 15.05 -24.02
N ALA A 268 -16.63 15.76 -25.13
CA ALA A 268 -15.84 16.98 -25.18
C ALA A 268 -16.59 18.10 -25.92
N THR A 269 -16.52 19.31 -25.38
CA THR A 269 -17.16 20.49 -25.97
C THR A 269 -16.20 21.68 -25.95
N GLY A 270 -16.04 22.35 -27.09
CA GLY A 270 -15.09 23.45 -27.26
C GLY A 270 -13.62 23.01 -27.10
N LEU A 271 -13.31 21.75 -27.36
CA LEU A 271 -11.98 21.17 -27.23
C LEU A 271 -11.03 21.80 -28.23
N LYS A 272 -9.92 22.34 -27.72
CA LYS A 272 -8.79 22.81 -28.52
C LYS A 272 -7.55 22.09 -28.03
N CYS A 273 -7.07 21.15 -28.84
CA CYS A 273 -5.86 20.40 -28.58
C CYS A 273 -4.61 21.29 -28.78
N GLY A 274 -3.53 20.94 -28.08
CA GLY A 274 -2.22 21.53 -28.29
C GLY A 274 -1.54 20.98 -29.56
N PRO A 275 -0.34 21.50 -29.91
CA PRO A 275 0.42 21.04 -31.07
C PRO A 275 0.83 19.57 -31.05
N ASP A 276 1.03 18.96 -29.87
CA ASP A 276 1.47 17.57 -29.77
C ASP A 276 0.27 16.61 -29.66
N ALA A 277 0.41 15.40 -30.23
CA ALA A 277 -0.66 14.40 -30.27
C ALA A 277 -1.12 13.91 -28.88
N TRP A 278 -0.37 14.20 -27.81
CA TRP A 278 -0.74 13.88 -26.43
C TRP A 278 -1.49 15.02 -25.73
N GLN A 279 -1.54 16.22 -26.33
CA GLN A 279 -2.13 17.42 -25.75
C GLN A 279 -3.62 17.51 -26.08
N ASN A 280 -4.43 16.67 -25.43
CA ASN A 280 -5.85 16.51 -25.73
C ASN A 280 -6.66 16.09 -24.48
N ALA A 281 -7.94 15.79 -24.66
CA ALA A 281 -8.79 15.23 -23.60
C ALA A 281 -8.58 13.71 -23.53
N ARG A 282 -8.12 13.18 -22.39
CA ARG A 282 -7.76 11.76 -22.31
C ARG A 282 -7.70 11.17 -20.91
N VAL A 283 -7.65 9.85 -20.90
CA VAL A 283 -7.15 9.01 -19.81
C VAL A 283 -5.67 8.70 -20.10
N VAL A 284 -4.76 9.14 -19.24
CA VAL A 284 -3.36 8.68 -19.24
C VAL A 284 -3.24 7.51 -18.27
N ILE A 285 -2.65 6.42 -18.75
CA ILE A 285 -2.39 5.22 -17.97
C ILE A 285 -0.91 5.27 -17.56
N SER A 286 -0.65 5.56 -16.29
CA SER A 286 0.69 5.65 -15.72
C SER A 286 0.96 4.43 -14.83
N PRO A 287 1.60 3.37 -15.36
CA PRO A 287 2.01 2.24 -14.55
C PRO A 287 3.08 2.64 -13.54
N CYS A 288 3.10 1.98 -12.36
CA CYS A 288 4.13 2.14 -11.35
C CYS A 288 4.58 0.79 -10.79
N SER A 289 5.83 0.70 -10.36
CA SER A 289 6.35 -0.49 -9.67
C SER A 289 5.94 -0.54 -8.20
N ALA A 290 6.25 -1.66 -7.52
CA ALA A 290 5.86 -1.91 -6.13
C ALA A 290 6.44 -0.88 -5.13
N ASP A 291 7.59 -0.29 -5.46
CA ASP A 291 8.23 0.81 -4.72
C ASP A 291 7.65 2.20 -5.06
N GLY A 292 6.63 2.24 -5.93
CA GLY A 292 5.93 3.45 -6.36
C GLY A 292 6.55 4.16 -7.55
N GLN A 293 7.72 3.73 -8.07
CA GLN A 293 8.39 4.43 -9.17
C GLN A 293 7.58 4.39 -10.47
N PRO A 294 7.53 5.51 -11.23
CA PRO A 294 6.79 5.54 -12.49
C PRO A 294 7.49 4.68 -13.55
N LEU A 295 6.69 3.94 -14.30
CA LEU A 295 7.10 3.19 -15.50
C LEU A 295 6.65 3.97 -16.76
N PRO A 296 7.12 3.61 -17.96
CA PRO A 296 6.68 4.26 -19.20
C PRO A 296 5.15 4.30 -19.33
N SER A 297 4.60 5.48 -19.60
CA SER A 297 3.15 5.66 -19.74
C SER A 297 2.61 4.92 -20.96
N LEU A 298 1.41 4.40 -20.83
CA LEU A 298 0.73 3.59 -21.84
C LEU A 298 -0.33 4.42 -22.57
N PRO A 299 -0.64 4.10 -23.83
CA PRO A 299 -1.71 4.77 -24.56
C PRO A 299 -3.05 4.50 -23.88
N GLY A 300 -3.86 5.55 -23.72
CA GLY A 300 -5.19 5.46 -23.13
C GLY A 300 -6.28 6.12 -24.00
N PRO A 301 -7.57 5.89 -23.67
CA PRO A 301 -8.71 6.52 -24.31
C PRO A 301 -8.55 8.05 -24.45
N ALA A 302 -8.77 8.60 -25.64
CA ALA A 302 -8.57 10.02 -25.91
C ALA A 302 -9.51 10.58 -26.98
N LEU A 303 -9.92 11.84 -26.81
CA LEU A 303 -10.64 12.65 -27.79
C LEU A 303 -9.71 13.74 -28.32
N ALA A 304 -9.58 13.85 -29.64
CA ALA A 304 -8.79 14.88 -30.30
C ALA A 304 -9.64 16.04 -30.87
N GLN A 305 -10.96 15.95 -30.74
CA GLN A 305 -11.94 16.93 -31.21
C GLN A 305 -13.20 16.85 -30.36
N ASP A 306 -14.11 17.82 -30.55
CA ASP A 306 -15.43 17.77 -29.95
C ASP A 306 -16.17 16.48 -30.31
N SER A 307 -16.89 15.97 -29.32
CA SER A 307 -17.69 14.78 -29.48
C SER A 307 -18.78 14.74 -28.43
N ASP A 308 -19.94 14.19 -28.81
CA ASP A 308 -20.91 13.73 -27.83
C ASP A 308 -20.38 12.46 -27.12
N TRP A 309 -21.11 11.97 -26.13
CA TRP A 309 -20.72 10.79 -25.37
C TRP A 309 -20.37 9.59 -26.26
N GLN A 310 -19.13 9.14 -26.15
CA GLN A 310 -18.66 7.90 -26.76
C GLN A 310 -17.81 7.09 -25.78
N THR A 311 -17.87 5.77 -25.88
CA THR A 311 -17.00 4.88 -25.13
C THR A 311 -15.74 4.59 -25.93
N LEU A 312 -14.59 4.87 -25.33
CA LEU A 312 -13.28 4.61 -25.90
C LEU A 312 -12.52 3.63 -24.99
N GLU A 313 -11.78 2.71 -25.60
CA GLU A 313 -11.07 1.65 -24.87
C GLU A 313 -9.69 1.38 -25.45
N THR A 314 -8.83 0.80 -24.62
CA THR A 314 -7.51 0.29 -24.98
C THR A 314 -7.26 -1.00 -24.21
N THR A 315 -6.32 -1.81 -24.71
CA THR A 315 -5.86 -3.02 -24.02
C THR A 315 -4.43 -2.82 -23.56
N VAL A 316 -4.16 -3.17 -22.31
CA VAL A 316 -2.87 -3.09 -21.65
C VAL A 316 -2.44 -4.50 -21.23
N THR A 317 -1.21 -4.87 -21.55
CA THR A 317 -0.56 -6.08 -21.04
C THR A 317 0.35 -5.69 -19.87
N PRO A 318 -0.01 -6.03 -18.61
CA PRO A 318 0.85 -5.75 -17.47
C PRO A 318 2.20 -6.46 -17.59
N THR A 319 3.30 -5.77 -17.27
CA THR A 319 4.62 -6.40 -17.14
C THR A 319 4.83 -6.88 -15.69
N PRO A 320 5.80 -7.79 -15.43
CA PRO A 320 6.09 -8.25 -14.07
C PRO A 320 6.46 -7.12 -13.08
N GLU A 321 6.96 -6.00 -13.59
CA GLU A 321 7.31 -4.83 -12.76
C GLU A 321 6.10 -3.98 -12.38
N MET A 322 5.00 -4.04 -13.14
CA MET A 322 3.82 -3.22 -12.91
C MET A 322 3.05 -3.71 -11.69
N ARG A 323 2.85 -2.81 -10.73
CA ARG A 323 2.09 -3.09 -9.51
C ARG A 323 0.87 -2.20 -9.33
N TYR A 324 0.96 -0.98 -9.82
CA TYR A 324 -0.14 -0.03 -9.81
C TYR A 324 -0.40 0.49 -11.21
N LEU A 325 -1.67 0.77 -11.52
CA LEU A 325 -2.06 1.66 -12.60
C LEU A 325 -2.61 2.93 -12.00
N VAL A 326 -1.97 4.05 -12.27
CA VAL A 326 -2.53 5.37 -11.98
C VAL A 326 -3.23 5.87 -13.22
N LEU A 327 -4.53 6.06 -13.12
CA LEU A 327 -5.33 6.64 -14.20
C LEU A 327 -5.48 8.12 -13.95
N TRP A 328 -4.92 8.93 -14.85
CA TRP A 328 -5.10 10.36 -14.84
C TRP A 328 -6.08 10.75 -15.93
N VAL A 329 -7.21 11.32 -15.54
CA VAL A 329 -8.27 11.68 -16.47
C VAL A 329 -8.40 13.19 -16.53
N GLY A 330 -8.27 13.78 -17.71
CA GLY A 330 -8.38 15.22 -17.83
C GLY A 330 -8.00 15.82 -19.18
N LEU A 331 -7.79 17.13 -19.16
CA LEU A 331 -7.39 17.93 -20.30
C LEU A 331 -5.89 18.19 -20.22
N TRP A 332 -5.10 17.61 -21.12
CA TRP A 332 -3.64 17.68 -21.10
C TRP A 332 -3.16 18.81 -22.00
N GLN A 333 -2.83 19.98 -21.44
CA GLN A 333 -2.43 21.18 -22.22
C GLN A 333 -3.40 21.47 -23.38
N ALA A 334 -4.69 21.31 -23.09
CA ALA A 334 -5.80 21.50 -24.01
C ALA A 334 -6.88 22.30 -23.30
N THR A 335 -7.60 23.15 -24.03
CA THR A 335 -8.75 23.90 -23.47
C THR A 335 -10.08 23.27 -23.86
N GLY A 336 -11.12 23.54 -23.08
CA GLY A 336 -12.47 23.10 -23.37
C GLY A 336 -13.16 22.55 -22.12
N VAL A 337 -14.23 21.80 -22.34
CA VAL A 337 -14.92 21.03 -21.31
C VAL A 337 -14.80 19.55 -21.65
N LEU A 338 -14.35 18.76 -20.68
CA LEU A 338 -14.34 17.30 -20.74
C LEU A 338 -15.32 16.77 -19.71
N GLU A 339 -16.25 15.93 -20.14
CA GLU A 339 -17.14 15.15 -19.28
C GLU A 339 -16.72 13.67 -19.38
N ILE A 340 -16.58 13.02 -18.23
CA ILE A 340 -16.15 11.62 -18.13
C ILE A 340 -17.09 10.84 -17.25
N ASP A 341 -17.48 9.66 -17.73
CA ASP A 341 -18.26 8.68 -17.01
C ASP A 341 -17.71 7.26 -17.30
N ASP A 342 -18.16 6.26 -16.54
CA ASP A 342 -17.88 4.83 -16.77
C ASP A 342 -16.39 4.50 -17.00
N VAL A 343 -15.49 5.04 -16.17
CA VAL A 343 -14.08 4.66 -16.19
C VAL A 343 -13.95 3.23 -15.65
N GLN A 344 -13.58 2.29 -16.51
CA GLN A 344 -13.51 0.88 -16.15
C GLN A 344 -12.12 0.33 -16.45
N VAL A 345 -11.65 -0.53 -15.56
CA VAL A 345 -10.51 -1.42 -15.82
C VAL A 345 -11.00 -2.83 -15.57
N LYS A 346 -10.98 -3.69 -16.58
CA LYS A 346 -11.46 -5.07 -16.49
C LYS A 346 -10.40 -6.04 -16.99
N PRO A 347 -10.25 -7.23 -16.39
CA PRO A 347 -9.45 -8.27 -17.00
C PRO A 347 -10.10 -8.68 -18.33
N VAL A 348 -9.26 -9.03 -19.30
CA VAL A 348 -9.69 -9.67 -20.55
C VAL A 348 -8.85 -10.92 -20.75
N GLU A 349 -9.48 -11.99 -21.26
CA GLU A 349 -8.82 -13.28 -21.48
C GLU A 349 -7.76 -13.24 -22.58
#